data_AF-A0AAN6RDR5-F1
#
_entry.id   AF-A0AAN6RDR5-F1
#
_cell.length_a   1.000
_cell.length_b   1.000
_cell.length_c   1.000
_cell.angle_alpha   90.00
_cell.angle_beta   90.00
_cell.angle_gamma   90.00
#
_symmetry.space_group_name_H-M   'P 1'
#
loop_
_entity.id
_entity.type
_entity.pdbx_description
1 polymer ?
#
loop_
_entity_poly.entity_id
_entity_poly.type
_entity_poly.pdbx_seq_one_letter_code
_entity_poly.pdbx_strand_id
1 'polypeptide(L)'
;MSTPLLDVWEAAASSPYSPSVSKDSQFTIGASLLLIALLLAGVFGLSMHTRNPRHEFATDPPDRSFVNLPLLGVPASLAFGFGAVYMICAVGVYV
;
A
#
# COMPACT_ATOMS: atom_id res chain seq x y z
N MET A 1 4.66 -16.42 45.86
CA MET A 1 5.05 -16.89 44.52
C MET A 1 4.40 -15.94 43.54
N SER A 2 5.18 -15.14 42.81
CA SER A 2 4.66 -14.31 41.72
C SER A 2 3.97 -15.24 40.72
N THR A 3 2.83 -14.80 40.19
CA THR A 3 2.13 -15.56 39.16
C THR A 3 3.00 -15.58 37.90
N PRO A 4 2.98 -16.64 37.08
CA PRO A 4 3.89 -16.79 35.94
C PRO A 4 3.79 -15.63 34.92
N LEU A 5 2.63 -14.96 34.82
CA LEU A 5 2.46 -13.76 33.98
C LEU A 5 3.19 -12.53 34.53
N LEU A 6 3.31 -12.42 35.85
CA LEU A 6 4.02 -11.31 36.50
C LEU A 6 5.53 -11.43 36.27
N ASP A 7 6.09 -12.64 36.36
CA ASP A 7 7.51 -12.89 36.05
C ASP A 7 7.83 -12.57 34.57
N VAL A 8 6.92 -12.92 33.65
CA VAL A 8 7.08 -12.56 32.22
C VAL A 8 6.96 -11.05 31.99
N TRP A 9 6.10 -10.36 32.73
CA TRP A 9 5.99 -8.89 32.66
C TRP A 9 7.25 -8.19 33.16
N GLU A 10 7.79 -8.62 34.31
CA GLU A 10 9.05 -8.09 34.85
C GLU A 10 10.23 -8.36 33.90
N ALA A 11 10.27 -9.54 33.27
CA ALA A 11 11.27 -9.86 32.26
C ALA A 11 11.12 -8.99 30.99
N ALA A 12 9.89 -8.78 30.50
CA ALA A 12 9.60 -8.00 29.30
C ALA A 12 9.92 -6.50 29.47
N ALA A 13 9.93 -5.99 30.70
CA ALA A 13 10.33 -4.61 30.99
C ALA A 13 11.78 -4.30 30.54
N SER A 14 12.64 -5.32 30.44
CA SER A 14 14.02 -5.19 29.94
C SER A 14 14.12 -5.08 28.41
N SER A 15 13.04 -5.35 27.67
CA SER A 15 12.98 -5.26 26.21
C SER A 15 11.79 -4.40 25.75
N PRO A 16 11.92 -3.05 25.80
CA PRO A 16 10.86 -2.16 25.37
C PRO A 16 10.48 -2.38 23.91
N TYR A 17 9.19 -2.34 23.60
CA TYR A 17 8.70 -2.42 22.23
C TYR A 17 9.10 -1.16 21.45
N SER A 18 9.87 -1.36 20.38
CA SER A 18 10.18 -0.32 19.41
C SER A 18 9.34 -0.54 18.16
N PRO A 19 8.48 0.40 17.76
CA PRO A 19 7.69 0.25 16.56
C PRO A 19 8.60 0.30 15.32
N SER A 20 8.38 -0.61 14.37
CA SER A 20 9.12 -0.64 13.11
C SER A 20 8.98 0.65 12.28
N VAL A 21 7.90 1.41 12.51
CA VAL A 21 7.66 2.71 11.87
C VAL A 21 7.34 3.75 12.96
N SER A 22 8.20 4.75 13.09
CA SER A 22 8.02 5.86 14.03
C SER A 22 6.81 6.70 13.66
N LYS A 23 6.13 7.26 14.68
CA LYS A 23 4.90 8.04 14.49
C LYS A 23 5.12 9.28 13.61
N ASP A 24 6.30 9.89 13.72
CA ASP A 24 6.68 11.09 12.96
C ASP A 24 6.82 10.84 11.46
N SER A 25 7.11 9.60 11.06
CA SER A 25 7.32 9.23 9.64
C SER A 25 6.04 8.75 8.95
N GLN A 26 4.99 8.40 9.71
CA GLN A 26 3.75 7.81 9.18
C GLN A 26 3.07 8.73 8.15
N PHE A 27 3.08 10.04 8.38
CA PHE A 27 2.52 11.01 7.44
C PHE A 27 3.30 11.03 6.12
N THR A 28 4.64 11.12 6.18
CA THR A 28 5.49 11.20 4.99
C THR A 28 5.43 9.91 4.17
N ILE A 29 5.44 8.75 4.83
CA ILE A 29 5.30 7.45 4.18
C ILE A 29 3.92 7.31 3.54
N GLY A 30 2.85 7.61 4.28
CA GLY A 30 1.48 7.56 3.74
C GLY A 30 1.28 8.50 2.55
N ALA A 31 1.72 9.75 2.67
CA ALA A 31 1.61 10.76 1.61
C ALA A 31 2.40 10.36 0.36
N SER A 32 3.64 9.88 0.51
CA SER A 32 4.46 9.46 -0.64
C SER A 32 3.86 8.25 -1.36
N LEU A 33 3.40 7.23 -0.62
CA LEU A 33 2.73 6.05 -1.18
C LEU A 33 1.43 6.42 -1.92
N LEU A 34 0.61 7.32 -1.34
CA LEU A 34 -0.62 7.79 -2.00
C LEU A 34 -0.33 8.64 -3.23
N LEU A 35 0.72 9.48 -3.21
CA LEU A 35 1.13 10.27 -4.37
C LEU A 35 1.58 9.34 -5.50
N ILE A 36 2.42 8.34 -5.20
CA ILE A 36 2.83 7.31 -6.16
C ILE A 36 1.61 6.55 -6.69
N ALA A 37 0.70 6.12 -5.82
CA ALA A 37 -0.52 5.44 -6.24
C ALA A 37 -1.38 6.29 -7.18
N LEU A 38 -1.52 7.59 -6.89
CA LEU A 38 -2.28 8.52 -7.70
C LEU A 38 -1.63 8.74 -9.07
N LEU A 39 -0.29 8.83 -9.13
CA LEU A 39 0.42 8.93 -10.41
C LEU A 39 0.30 7.65 -11.23
N LEU A 40 0.51 6.48 -10.63
CA LEU A 40 0.41 5.20 -11.35
C LEU A 40 -1.02 4.93 -11.81
N ALA A 41 -2.02 5.15 -10.95
CA ALA A 41 -3.43 5.00 -11.30
C ALA A 41 -3.86 6.03 -12.36
N GLY A 42 -3.34 7.26 -12.28
CA GLY A 42 -3.57 8.30 -13.28
C GLY A 42 -3.01 7.92 -14.65
N VAL A 43 -1.74 7.47 -14.70
CA VAL A 43 -1.12 6.99 -15.94
C VAL A 43 -1.86 5.78 -16.50
N PHE A 44 -2.24 4.82 -15.66
CA PHE A 44 -3.02 3.65 -16.06
C PHE A 44 -4.40 4.05 -16.63
N GLY A 45 -5.16 4.90 -15.93
CA GLY A 45 -6.49 5.35 -16.35
C GLY A 45 -6.46 6.15 -17.65
N LEU A 46 -5.50 7.06 -17.81
CA LEU A 46 -5.33 7.85 -19.04
C LEU A 46 -4.86 6.98 -20.22
N SER A 47 -3.98 6.00 -19.97
CA SER A 47 -3.52 5.04 -20.97
C SER A 47 -4.61 4.06 -21.42
N MET A 48 -5.63 3.85 -20.58
CA MET A 48 -6.79 3.03 -20.90
C MET A 48 -7.87 3.85 -21.64
N HIS A 49 -8.14 5.08 -21.21
CA HIS A 49 -9.17 5.95 -21.81
C HIS A 49 -8.90 6.31 -23.27
N THR A 50 -7.64 6.49 -23.67
CA THR A 50 -7.25 6.83 -25.05
C THR A 50 -7.30 5.66 -26.04
N ARG A 51 -7.60 4.43 -25.58
CA ARG A 51 -7.76 3.28 -26.48
C ARG A 51 -9.19 3.21 -27.04
N ASN A 52 -9.33 3.53 -28.33
CA ASN A 52 -10.54 3.31 -29.11
C ASN A 52 -10.85 1.79 -29.20
N PRO A 53 -12.05 1.31 -28.81
CA PRO A 53 -12.39 -0.12 -28.72
C PRO A 53 -12.77 -0.77 -30.07
N ARG A 54 -12.37 -0.21 -31.21
CA ARG A 54 -12.81 -0.71 -32.52
C ARG A 54 -11.80 -1.66 -33.16
N HIS A 55 -11.73 -2.90 -32.67
CA HIS A 55 -11.67 -4.15 -33.46
C HIS A 55 -11.27 -5.33 -32.56
N GLU A 56 -12.26 -6.09 -32.12
CA GLU A 56 -12.09 -7.39 -31.47
C GLU A 56 -12.43 -8.47 -32.52
N PHE A 57 -11.46 -8.81 -33.37
CA PHE A 57 -11.49 -10.03 -34.18
C PHE A 57 -10.26 -10.87 -33.86
N ALA A 58 -10.29 -11.43 -32.65
CA ALA A 58 -9.85 -12.77 -32.24
C ALA A 58 -8.67 -13.46 -32.96
N THR A 59 -7.57 -12.77 -33.28
CA THR A 59 -6.27 -13.40 -33.63
C THR A 59 -5.07 -12.49 -33.34
N ASP A 60 -5.00 -11.86 -32.15
CA ASP A 60 -3.85 -10.99 -31.79
C ASP A 60 -3.07 -11.50 -30.57
N PRO A 61 -1.73 -11.26 -30.51
CA PRO A 61 -0.86 -11.59 -29.37
C PRO A 61 -1.35 -10.92 -28.07
N PRO A 62 -0.94 -11.39 -26.88
CA PRO A 62 -1.53 -10.96 -25.60
C PRO A 62 -1.59 -9.44 -25.54
N ASP A 63 -2.83 -8.92 -25.43
CA ASP A 63 -3.06 -7.49 -25.48
C ASP A 63 -2.20 -6.78 -24.44
N ARG A 64 -1.59 -5.67 -24.86
CA ARG A 64 -0.77 -4.80 -24.00
C ARG A 64 -1.53 -4.33 -22.74
N SER A 65 -2.86 -4.48 -22.71
CA SER A 65 -3.72 -4.25 -21.54
C SER A 65 -3.57 -5.33 -20.46
N PHE A 66 -3.52 -6.61 -20.83
CA PHE A 66 -3.26 -7.72 -19.90
C PHE A 66 -1.84 -7.67 -19.31
N VAL A 67 -0.91 -7.00 -19.98
CA VAL A 67 0.45 -6.74 -19.45
C VAL A 67 0.48 -5.46 -18.61
N ASN A 68 -0.16 -4.37 -19.04
CA ASN A 68 -0.16 -3.12 -18.30
C ASN A 68 -0.98 -3.17 -17.00
N LEU A 69 -2.03 -4.00 -16.94
CA LEU A 69 -2.87 -4.16 -15.76
C LEU A 69 -2.11 -4.73 -14.55
N PRO A 70 -1.40 -5.87 -14.64
CA PRO A 70 -0.54 -6.35 -13.56
C PRO A 70 0.68 -5.45 -13.36
N LEU A 71 1.22 -4.85 -14.41
CA LEU A 71 2.45 -4.05 -14.32
C LEU A 71 2.25 -2.69 -13.64
N LEU A 72 1.11 -2.02 -13.86
CA LEU A 72 0.80 -0.70 -13.30
C LEU A 72 -0.31 -0.76 -12.25
N GLY A 73 -1.33 -1.59 -12.46
CA GLY A 73 -2.50 -1.68 -11.59
C GLY A 73 -2.21 -2.35 -10.24
N VAL A 74 -1.46 -3.44 -10.22
CA VAL A 74 -1.07 -4.12 -8.96
C VAL A 74 -0.17 -3.24 -8.09
N PRO A 75 0.92 -2.63 -8.59
CA PRO A 75 1.70 -1.72 -7.76
C PRO A 75 0.92 -0.46 -7.34
N ALA A 76 0.01 0.05 -8.17
CA ALA A 76 -0.86 1.16 -7.78
C ALA A 76 -1.80 0.79 -6.62
N SER A 77 -2.42 -0.40 -6.65
CA SER A 77 -3.35 -0.84 -5.61
C SER A 77 -2.63 -1.14 -4.29
N LEU A 78 -1.43 -1.74 -4.36
CA LEU A 78 -0.59 -1.93 -3.18
C LEU A 78 -0.18 -0.58 -2.56
N ALA A 79 0.33 0.34 -3.37
CA ALA A 79 0.72 1.67 -2.91
C ALA A 79 -0.47 2.44 -2.30
N PHE A 80 -1.66 2.30 -2.90
CA PHE A 80 -2.88 2.91 -2.37
C PHE A 80 -3.30 2.29 -1.03
N GLY A 81 -3.32 0.96 -0.94
CA GLY A 81 -3.73 0.24 0.27
C GLY A 81 -2.81 0.54 1.45
N PHE A 82 -1.50 0.38 1.29
CA PHE A 82 -0.53 0.71 2.34
C PHE A 82 -0.51 2.21 2.65
N GLY A 83 -0.59 3.06 1.62
CA GLY A 83 -0.64 4.51 1.78
C GLY A 83 -1.84 4.99 2.60
N ALA A 84 -3.02 4.40 2.38
CA ALA A 84 -4.24 4.72 3.12
C ALA A 84 -4.13 4.35 4.60
N VAL A 85 -3.59 3.16 4.91
CA VAL A 85 -3.38 2.73 6.31
C VAL A 85 -2.41 3.68 7.02
N TYR A 86 -1.27 4.01 6.42
CA TYR A 86 -0.31 4.94 7.03
C TYR A 86 -0.89 6.35 7.19
N MET A 87 -1.76 6.81 6.30
CA MET A 87 -2.44 8.10 6.46
C MET A 87 -3.48 8.11 7.58
N ILE A 88 -4.23 7.01 7.75
CA ILE A 88 -5.16 6.85 8.88
C ILE A 88 -4.38 6.84 10.21
N CYS A 89 -3.23 6.14 10.25
CA CYS A 89 -2.34 6.17 11.42
C CYS A 89 -1.75 7.57 11.70
N ALA A 90 -1.47 8.34 10.64
CA ALA A 90 -0.96 9.70 10.76
C ALA A 90 -1.96 10.67 11.42
N VAL A 91 -3.27 10.52 11.16
CA VAL A 91 -4.32 11.34 11.82
C VAL A 91 -4.67 10.86 13.23
N GLY A 92 -3.99 9.82 13.74
CA GLY A 92 -4.15 9.34 15.11
C GLY A 92 -5.17 8.23 15.28
N VAL A 93 -5.71 7.67 14.19
CA VAL A 93 -6.56 6.49 14.23
C VAL A 93 -5.66 5.26 14.04
N TYR A 94 -5.56 4.43 15.08
CA TYR A 94 -4.79 3.20 15.04
C TYR A 94 -5.72 2.03 14.73
N VAL A 95 -5.33 1.19 13.78
CA VAL A 95 -6.03 -0.05 13.42
C VAL A 95 -5.28 -1.25 13.97
#